data_AF-A8MAW2-F1
#
_entry.id   AF-A8MAW2-F1
#
_cell.length_a   1.000
_cell.length_b   1.000
_cell.length_c   1.000
_cell.angle_alpha   90.00
_cell.angle_beta   90.00
_cell.angle_gamma   90.00
#
_symmetry.space_group_name_H-M   'P 1'
#
loop_
_entity.id
_entity.type
_entity.pdbx_description
1 polymer ?
#
loop_
_entity_poly.entity_id
_entity_poly.type
_entity_poly.pdbx_seq_one_letter_code
_entity_poly.pdbx_strand_id
1 'polypeptide(L)'
;MSQGEGEKKPEEKPKLLIPSFLRPDVYVKEEKKTTRERRLRVRRSNDVEEGKAMLNPQVASELGIVDRVELVLVGGGSRERRYVMNAVVNDKVPRGEVWCNAEEMRRYGIADNSIATVRAPR
;
A
#
# COMPACT_ATOMS: atom_id res chain seq x y z
N MET A 1 -68.52 -9.26 -23.01
CA MET A 1 -68.30 -7.82 -23.29
C MET A 1 -67.57 -7.26 -22.08
N SER A 2 -66.25 -7.28 -22.12
CA SER A 2 -65.39 -6.16 -22.56
C SER A 2 -65.02 -5.26 -21.38
N GLN A 3 -63.82 -5.54 -20.89
CA GLN A 3 -62.79 -4.75 -20.20
C GLN A 3 -63.04 -3.25 -19.93
N GLY A 4 -62.47 -2.79 -18.80
CA GLY A 4 -62.22 -1.37 -18.55
C GLY A 4 -61.56 -1.05 -17.20
N GLU A 5 -60.49 -1.75 -16.80
CA GLU A 5 -59.61 -1.25 -15.73
C GLU A 5 -58.50 -0.40 -16.36
N GLY A 6 -58.43 0.87 -15.96
CA GLY A 6 -57.49 1.85 -16.49
C GLY A 6 -56.06 1.61 -16.01
N GLU A 7 -55.16 1.32 -16.95
CA GLU A 7 -53.72 1.31 -16.73
C GLU A 7 -53.21 2.73 -16.46
N LYS A 8 -52.61 2.92 -15.28
CA LYS A 8 -51.86 4.13 -14.93
C LYS A 8 -50.55 4.14 -15.71
N LYS A 9 -50.37 5.12 -16.61
CA LYS A 9 -49.08 5.39 -17.26
C LYS A 9 -48.02 5.77 -16.21
N PRO A 10 -46.81 5.22 -16.27
CA PRO A 10 -45.71 5.65 -15.41
C PRO A 10 -45.28 7.08 -15.78
N GLU A 11 -45.14 7.93 -14.76
CA GLU A 11 -44.68 9.31 -14.89
C GLU A 11 -43.24 9.35 -15.42
N GLU A 12 -43.07 9.73 -16.69
CA GLU A 12 -41.75 9.98 -17.26
C GLU A 12 -41.14 11.22 -16.61
N LYS A 13 -40.11 11.03 -15.78
CA LYS A 13 -39.33 12.13 -15.23
C LYS A 13 -38.70 12.94 -16.37
N PRO A 14 -38.72 14.28 -16.33
CA PRO A 14 -38.16 15.10 -17.39
C PRO A 14 -36.66 14.82 -17.53
N LYS A 15 -36.25 14.43 -18.74
CA LYS A 15 -34.85 14.22 -19.10
C LYS A 15 -34.15 15.57 -19.02
N LEU A 16 -33.44 15.83 -17.92
CA LEU A 16 -32.58 17.01 -17.80
C LEU A 16 -31.62 17.00 -18.99
N LEU A 17 -31.57 18.12 -19.72
CA LEU A 17 -30.75 18.30 -20.92
C LEU A 17 -29.29 18.56 -20.52
N ILE A 18 -28.74 17.68 -19.68
CA ILE A 18 -27.34 17.72 -19.27
C ILE A 18 -26.54 17.27 -20.49
N PRO A 19 -25.71 18.15 -21.08
CA PRO A 19 -24.83 17.77 -22.17
C PRO A 19 -23.99 16.57 -21.73
N SER A 20 -23.76 15.62 -22.64
CA SER A 20 -23.07 14.36 -22.32
C SER A 20 -21.72 14.55 -21.62
N PHE A 21 -21.01 15.65 -21.88
CA PHE A 21 -19.72 16.00 -21.27
C PHE A 21 -19.79 16.47 -19.81
N LEU A 22 -20.97 16.87 -19.32
CA LEU A 22 -21.21 17.29 -17.93
C LEU A 22 -21.78 16.16 -17.07
N ARG A 23 -21.94 14.96 -17.65
CA ARG A 23 -22.42 13.82 -16.88
C ARG A 23 -21.27 13.30 -16.01
N PRO A 24 -21.50 13.11 -14.71
CA PRO A 24 -20.49 12.53 -13.82
C PRO A 24 -20.10 11.09 -14.20
N ASP A 25 -20.85 10.41 -15.08
CA ASP A 25 -20.50 9.08 -15.60
C ASP A 25 -19.24 9.04 -16.47
N VAL A 26 -18.83 10.18 -17.06
CA VAL A 26 -17.64 10.26 -17.93
C VAL A 26 -16.34 10.36 -17.13
N TYR A 27 -16.42 10.63 -15.82
CA TYR A 27 -15.26 10.51 -14.93
C TYR A 27 -14.95 9.02 -14.67
N VAL A 28 -14.30 8.38 -15.64
CA VAL A 28 -13.55 7.15 -15.41
C VAL A 28 -12.42 7.54 -14.46
N LYS A 29 -12.65 7.33 -13.17
CA LYS A 29 -11.63 7.49 -12.14
C LYS A 29 -10.52 6.50 -12.50
N GLU A 30 -9.44 7.00 -13.08
CA GLU A 30 -8.24 6.20 -13.33
C GLU A 30 -7.92 5.49 -12.01
N GLU A 31 -8.02 4.17 -11.98
CA GLU A 31 -7.58 3.35 -10.87
C GLU A 31 -6.06 3.50 -10.82
N LYS A 32 -5.58 4.62 -10.26
CA LYS A 32 -4.18 4.81 -9.93
C LYS A 32 -3.80 3.59 -9.13
N LYS A 33 -2.95 2.73 -9.71
CA LYS A 33 -2.35 1.57 -9.06
C LYS A 33 -1.74 2.08 -7.76
N THR A 34 -2.49 1.97 -6.67
CA THR A 34 -2.10 2.55 -5.39
C THR A 34 -0.82 1.84 -5.03
N THR A 35 0.30 2.57 -5.06
CA THR A 35 1.56 1.99 -4.61
C THR A 35 1.32 1.69 -3.14
N ARG A 36 1.26 0.40 -2.81
CA ARG A 36 0.96 -0.03 -1.45
C ARG A 36 2.25 0.19 -0.67
N GLU A 37 2.27 1.26 0.10
CA GLU A 37 3.35 1.61 1.01
C GLU A 37 2.82 1.53 2.43
N ARG A 38 3.62 1.00 3.36
CA ARG A 38 3.25 0.91 4.77
C ARG A 38 4.38 1.36 5.67
N ARG A 39 4.05 2.17 6.67
CA ARG A 39 5.01 2.60 7.70
C ARG A 39 5.11 1.53 8.77
N LEU A 40 6.30 0.96 8.93
CA LEU A 40 6.60 -0.13 9.85
C LEU A 40 7.76 0.26 10.76
N ARG A 41 7.86 -0.38 11.93
CA ARG A 41 8.98 -0.19 12.85
C ARG A 41 10.12 -1.11 12.47
N VAL A 42 11.31 -0.57 12.33
CA VAL A 42 12.54 -1.33 12.11
C VAL A 42 13.07 -1.79 13.45
N ARG A 43 13.24 -3.11 13.58
CA ARG A 43 13.90 -3.76 14.71
C ARG A 43 15.24 -4.31 14.25
N ARG A 44 16.23 -4.20 15.14
CA ARG A 44 17.54 -4.82 14.93
C ARG A 44 17.50 -6.24 15.47
N SER A 45 17.78 -7.22 14.62
CA SER A 45 17.94 -8.61 15.04
C SER A 45 19.25 -9.18 14.52
N ASN A 46 19.87 -10.05 15.30
CA ASN A 46 21.08 -10.77 14.90
C ASN A 46 20.75 -12.05 14.13
N ASP A 47 19.50 -12.52 14.19
CA ASP A 47 19.01 -13.68 13.44
C ASP A 47 18.86 -13.40 11.93
N VAL A 48 18.91 -12.13 11.53
CA VAL A 48 18.78 -11.70 10.13
C VAL A 48 20.18 -11.57 9.53
N GLU A 49 20.44 -12.23 8.41
CA GLU A 49 21.68 -12.07 7.66
C GLU A 49 21.81 -10.66 7.05
N GLU A 50 23.06 -10.22 6.81
CA GLU A 50 23.33 -8.92 6.17
C GLU A 50 22.70 -8.84 4.76
N GLY A 51 22.10 -7.69 4.43
CA GLY A 51 21.44 -7.47 3.15
C GLY A 51 20.07 -8.15 3.01
N LYS A 52 19.59 -8.82 4.07
CA LYS A 52 18.23 -9.38 4.16
C LYS A 52 17.39 -8.60 5.15
N ALA A 53 16.10 -8.53 4.88
CA ALA A 53 15.09 -7.95 5.76
C ALA A 53 13.95 -8.95 5.95
N MET A 54 13.63 -9.25 7.21
CA MET A 54 12.56 -10.17 7.55
C MET A 54 11.26 -9.40 7.79
N LEU A 55 10.17 -9.88 7.20
CA LEU A 55 8.86 -9.28 7.28
C LEU A 55 7.77 -10.34 7.44
N ASN A 56 6.63 -9.92 7.97
CA ASN A 56 5.48 -10.79 8.07
C ASN A 56 4.93 -11.14 6.66
N PRO A 57 4.58 -12.41 6.37
CA PRO A 57 4.06 -12.80 5.06
C PRO A 57 2.78 -12.06 4.65
N GLN A 58 1.94 -11.68 5.61
CA GLN A 58 0.71 -10.94 5.33
C GLN A 58 1.01 -9.52 4.87
N VAL A 59 2.04 -8.90 5.44
CA VAL A 59 2.54 -7.58 5.03
C VAL A 59 3.22 -7.67 3.66
N ALA A 60 3.98 -8.73 3.41
CA ALA A 60 4.60 -8.98 2.11
C ALA A 60 3.55 -9.05 0.98
N SER A 61 2.51 -9.87 1.19
CA SER A 61 1.41 -10.03 0.25
C SER A 61 0.56 -8.77 0.09
N GLU A 62 0.36 -8.02 1.18
CA GLU A 62 -0.33 -6.73 1.14
C GLU A 62 0.43 -5.74 0.27
N LEU A 63 1.75 -5.60 0.46
CA LEU A 63 2.60 -4.66 -0.25
C LEU A 63 3.04 -5.12 -1.65
N GLY A 64 2.81 -6.39 -1.99
CA GLY A 64 3.26 -6.98 -3.25
C GLY A 64 4.77 -7.20 -3.31
N ILE A 65 5.41 -7.46 -2.16
CA ILE A 65 6.85 -7.72 -2.05
C ILE A 65 7.09 -9.21 -2.36
N VAL A 66 7.91 -9.47 -3.39
CA VAL A 66 8.28 -10.85 -3.81
C VAL A 66 9.70 -11.16 -3.35
N ASP A 67 10.72 -10.56 -3.99
CA ASP A 67 12.12 -10.89 -3.72
C ASP A 67 12.88 -9.78 -2.99
N ARG A 68 12.48 -8.53 -3.19
CA ARG A 68 13.19 -7.35 -2.70
C ARG A 68 12.24 -6.38 -2.04
N VAL A 69 12.74 -5.70 -1.02
CA VAL A 69 12.02 -4.68 -0.27
C VAL A 69 12.83 -3.39 -0.27
N GLU A 70 12.14 -2.27 -0.48
CA GLU A 70 12.73 -0.95 -0.34
C GLU A 70 12.28 -0.34 0.99
N LEU A 71 13.26 -0.03 1.84
CA LEU A 71 13.10 0.66 3.11
C LEU A 71 13.47 2.12 2.93
N VAL A 72 12.49 3.01 3.02
CA VAL A 72 12.69 4.45 3.00
C VAL A 72 12.64 4.98 4.42
N LEU A 73 13.75 5.53 4.90
CA LEU A 73 13.84 6.17 6.21
C LEU A 73 13.98 7.67 6.03
N VAL A 74 13.09 8.42 6.68
CA VAL A 74 13.19 9.87 6.80
C VAL A 74 14.00 10.16 8.06
N GLY A 75 15.29 10.43 7.90
CA GLY A 75 16.13 10.90 9.01
C GLY A 75 15.84 12.37 9.33
N GLY A 76 16.07 12.81 10.57
CA GLY A 76 15.73 14.13 11.11
C GLY A 76 16.36 15.37 10.43
N GLY A 77 16.94 15.24 9.24
CA GLY A 77 17.54 16.32 8.45
C GLY A 77 16.97 16.45 7.03
N SER A 78 15.70 16.12 6.81
CA SER A 78 14.97 16.25 5.53
C SER A 78 15.47 15.40 4.36
N ARG A 79 16.47 14.53 4.56
CA ARG A 79 16.96 13.61 3.52
C ARG A 79 16.37 12.22 3.71
N GLU A 80 15.62 11.78 2.72
CA GLU A 80 15.14 10.40 2.61
C GLU A 80 16.31 9.49 2.24
N ARG A 81 16.55 8.47 3.07
CA ARG A 81 17.52 7.41 2.79
C ARG A 81 16.75 6.17 2.34
N ARG A 82 17.14 5.63 1.18
CA ARG A 82 16.50 4.46 0.57
C ARG A 82 17.48 3.30 0.60
N TYR A 83 17.04 2.19 1.14
CA TYR A 83 17.82 0.95 1.23
C TYR A 83 17.04 -0.16 0.58
N VAL A 84 17.66 -0.85 -0.38
CA VAL A 84 17.06 -2.00 -1.05
C VAL A 84 17.71 -3.25 -0.47
N MET A 85 16.90 -4.17 0.02
CA MET A 85 17.32 -5.42 0.65
C MET A 85 16.54 -6.60 0.09
N ASN A 86 17.07 -7.81 0.27
CA ASN A 86 16.33 -9.02 -0.06
C ASN A 86 15.25 -9.27 1.00
N ALA A 87 14.03 -9.49 0.55
CA ALA A 87 12.87 -9.73 1.40
C ALA A 87 12.83 -11.21 1.82
N VAL A 88 12.72 -11.46 3.12
CA VAL A 88 12.53 -12.80 3.68
C VAL A 88 11.23 -12.81 4.47
N VAL A 89 10.29 -13.66 4.10
CA VAL A 89 9.04 -13.79 4.85
C VAL A 89 9.24 -14.69 6.07
N ASN A 90 8.78 -14.23 7.23
CA ASN A 90 8.82 -15.02 8.46
C ASN A 90 7.66 -14.66 9.39
N ASP A 91 6.92 -15.67 9.83
CA ASP A 91 5.76 -15.53 10.73
C ASP A 91 6.13 -15.08 12.15
N LYS A 92 7.40 -15.20 12.55
CA LYS A 92 7.89 -14.67 13.84
C LYS A 92 7.85 -13.15 13.90
N VAL A 93 7.88 -12.48 12.74
CA VAL A 93 7.87 -11.02 12.67
C VAL A 93 6.43 -10.51 12.80
N PRO A 94 6.13 -9.63 13.76
CA PRO A 94 4.81 -9.01 13.87
C PRO A 94 4.46 -8.15 12.64
N ARG A 95 3.17 -8.00 12.32
CA ARG A 95 2.70 -7.18 11.17
C ARG A 95 3.16 -5.72 11.19
N GLY A 96 3.49 -5.17 12.36
CA GLY A 96 3.91 -3.77 12.53
C GLY A 96 5.42 -3.56 12.49
N GLU A 97 6.20 -4.63 12.33
CA GLU A 97 7.65 -4.61 12.47
C GLU A 97 8.33 -5.19 11.22
N VAL A 98 9.57 -4.76 11.01
CA VAL A 98 10.50 -5.34 10.05
C VAL A 98 11.80 -5.56 10.77
N TRP A 99 12.34 -6.77 10.69
CA TRP A 99 13.60 -7.11 11.34
C TRP A 99 14.72 -7.05 10.31
N CYS A 100 15.74 -6.26 10.62
CA CYS A 100 16.94 -6.14 9.79
C CYS A 100 18.18 -6.48 10.61
N ASN A 101 19.26 -6.81 9.90
CA ASN A 101 20.54 -7.12 10.51
C ASN A 101 21.05 -5.96 11.40
N ALA A 102 21.45 -6.28 12.63
CA ALA A 102 21.87 -5.27 13.60
C ALA A 102 23.14 -4.50 13.20
N GLU A 103 24.12 -5.17 12.60
CA GLU A 103 25.38 -4.56 12.16
C GLU A 103 25.14 -3.58 11.00
N GLU A 104 24.32 -3.99 10.04
CA GLU A 104 23.94 -3.16 8.90
C GLU A 104 23.15 -1.92 9.33
N MET A 105 22.19 -2.07 10.25
CA MET A 105 21.46 -0.95 10.82
C MET A 105 22.36 0.03 11.59
N ARG A 106 23.42 -0.46 12.26
CA ARG A 106 24.42 0.42 12.88
C ARG A 106 25.24 1.19 11.84
N ARG A 107 25.69 0.52 10.76
CA ARG A 107 26.42 1.18 9.65
C ARG A 107 25.59 2.27 8.99
N TYR A 108 24.28 2.05 8.82
CA TYR A 108 23.37 3.05 8.27
C TYR A 108 22.95 4.14 9.27
N GLY A 109 23.31 4.01 10.55
CA GLY A 109 22.93 4.94 11.62
C GLY A 109 21.45 4.89 11.97
N ILE A 110 20.78 3.74 11.75
CA ILE A 110 19.35 3.56 11.98
C ILE A 110 19.15 3.03 13.40
N ALA A 111 18.51 3.81 14.27
CA ALA A 111 18.18 3.42 15.64
C ALA A 111 17.23 2.22 15.70
N ASP A 112 17.23 1.47 16.81
CA ASP A 112 16.16 0.50 17.04
C ASP A 112 14.81 1.24 17.18
N ASN A 113 13.72 0.59 16.79
CA ASN A 113 12.37 1.18 16.74
C ASN A 113 12.21 2.38 15.78
N SER A 114 13.13 2.57 14.84
CA SER A 114 12.98 3.60 13.80
C SER A 114 11.76 3.33 12.92
N ILE A 115 11.06 4.38 12.49
CA ILE A 115 9.93 4.24 11.57
C ILE A 115 10.44 4.31 10.13
N ALA A 116 10.21 3.25 9.35
CA ALA A 116 10.53 3.19 7.94
C ALA A 116 9.26 3.05 7.10
N THR A 117 9.23 3.69 5.94
CA THR A 117 8.24 3.42 4.91
C THR A 117 8.72 2.25 4.07
N VAL A 118 7.95 1.17 4.08
CA VAL A 118 8.25 -0.07 3.39
C VAL A 118 7.40 -0.14 2.14
N ARG A 119 8.06 -0.36 1.01
CA ARG A 119 7.41 -0.46 -0.30
C ARG A 119 8.06 -1.52 -1.16
N ALA A 120 7.30 -2.04 -2.12
CA ALA A 120 7.87 -2.85 -3.18
C ALA A 120 8.80 -1.97 -4.05
N PRO A 121 10.03 -2.42 -4.35
CA PRO A 121 10.91 -1.72 -5.27
C PRO A 121 10.27 -1.68 -6.66
N ARG A 122 10.45 -0.55 -7.36
CA ARG A 122 9.97 -0.36 -8.73
C ARG A 122 10.81 -1.13 -9.74
#